data_AF-A0A2D2DT53-F1
#
_entry.id   AF-A0A2D2DT53-F1
#
_cell.length_a   1.000
_cell.length_b   1.000
_cell.length_c   1.000
_cell.angle_alpha   90.00
_cell.angle_beta   90.00
_cell.angle_gamma   90.00
#
_symmetry.space_group_name_H-M   'P 1'
#
loop_
_entity.id
_entity.type
_entity.pdbx_description
1 polymer ?
#
loop_
_entity_poly.entity_id
_entity_poly.type
_entity_poly.pdbx_seq_one_letter_code
_entity_poly.pdbx_strand_id
1 'polypeptide(L)'
;MFRNLFRNFTFQRTTASFVLLTFTSLTLSPLARAQNQYNAAEEAGLLKNANRAVAARHASAKVPTSDERAAKLLADIHEDLKVTVPQVALGKNALMTGKAKFVGHDLPAKAKNIRTKYGELKGLYSSIEEGFASTGQRLKDARLPQEILNRHALAAGQYKSRRAEFDRLMIAVEQSPDQGSGQAAALAELASFMVRHQHAKPHQYTDPNKLPFGMADAKTRAPITSKEQYQASLFPPKHNAILLAGPIPDGIQFTQTVLPKTPNAADLAQTDDVQITPAIHAQAALLNKNPVTIYNWVRNNILYIPSHGSIQGSEMTLENKRGNAIDTASLLIALYRASGIPARYVYGTIDIPATAAMNWVGGVSKPEAAQNLLGQGGIPNIGMTAGGVVQTIRMEHVWVQAYVDYIPSRGAVNKNPDTWVDLDASFKQYRYTKGMDINDKVAFDAAASLASIQQGATLNETQGYVQNINLKNLQSQIASHQTQLASYIDGQNPKATVRDVIGSQNVTVQSL
;
A
#
# COMPACT_ATOMS: atom_id res chain seq x y z
N MET A 1 -12.94 46.53 -2.12
CA MET A 1 -13.44 45.84 -0.91
C MET A 1 -12.87 44.41 -0.81
N PHE A 2 -11.56 44.22 -0.97
CA PHE A 2 -10.86 42.94 -0.71
C PHE A 2 -9.45 43.21 -0.16
N ARG A 3 -9.36 44.12 0.82
CA ARG A 3 -8.11 44.47 1.52
C ARG A 3 -8.04 43.85 2.93
N ASN A 4 -9.05 43.03 3.31
CA ASN A 4 -9.23 42.52 4.67
C ASN A 4 -9.45 40.99 4.79
N LEU A 5 -9.23 40.19 3.73
CA LEU A 5 -9.45 38.73 3.80
C LEU A 5 -8.21 37.89 4.14
N PHE A 6 -7.08 38.52 4.50
CA PHE A 6 -5.87 37.83 4.96
C PHE A 6 -5.55 38.06 6.44
N ARG A 7 -6.52 38.46 7.26
CA ARG A 7 -6.25 38.87 8.64
C ARG A 7 -6.95 38.09 9.75
N ASN A 8 -7.51 36.91 9.50
CA ASN A 8 -7.85 35.94 10.53
C ASN A 8 -8.25 34.59 9.92
N PHE A 9 -7.28 33.69 9.72
CA PHE A 9 -7.51 32.25 9.73
C PHE A 9 -6.24 31.56 10.22
N THR A 10 -6.38 30.80 11.30
CA THR A 10 -5.35 30.02 11.97
C THR A 10 -4.83 28.93 11.03
N PHE A 11 -3.73 29.19 10.32
CA PHE A 11 -3.05 28.24 9.43
C PHE A 11 -1.64 27.93 9.99
N GLN A 12 -1.58 27.08 11.01
CA GLN A 12 -0.33 26.60 11.60
C GLN A 12 -0.13 25.08 11.47
N ARG A 13 -0.92 24.37 10.65
CA ARG A 13 -0.81 22.91 10.51
C ARG A 13 -0.63 22.36 9.09
N THR A 14 -0.53 23.21 8.07
CA THR A 14 -0.49 22.77 6.66
C THR A 14 0.79 23.17 5.92
N THR A 15 1.62 24.01 6.52
CA THR A 15 2.91 24.45 5.96
C THR A 15 4.05 23.44 6.15
N ALA A 16 3.88 22.43 7.03
CA ALA A 16 4.88 21.37 7.21
C ALA A 16 4.80 20.27 6.14
N SER A 17 3.63 20.05 5.53
CA SER A 17 3.42 18.95 4.57
C SER A 17 3.89 19.27 3.14
N PHE A 18 3.94 20.55 2.76
CA PHE A 18 4.33 20.96 1.41
C PHE A 18 5.84 21.08 1.20
N VAL A 19 6.61 21.31 2.27
CA VAL A 19 8.09 21.36 2.24
C VAL A 19 8.69 19.94 2.22
N LEU A 20 7.97 18.94 2.75
CA LEU A 20 8.42 17.54 2.77
C LEU A 20 8.24 16.83 1.41
N LEU A 21 7.28 17.27 0.58
CA LEU A 21 7.00 16.67 -0.73
C LEU A 21 7.96 17.14 -1.83
N THR A 22 8.47 18.36 -1.73
CA THR A 22 9.46 18.90 -2.68
C THR A 22 10.86 18.36 -2.41
N PHE A 23 11.24 18.17 -1.14
CA PHE A 23 12.56 17.63 -0.77
C PHE A 23 12.72 16.11 -1.03
N THR A 24 11.61 15.35 -1.11
CA THR A 24 11.64 13.92 -1.47
C THR A 24 11.65 13.68 -2.99
N SER A 25 11.30 14.67 -3.80
CA SER A 25 11.22 14.52 -5.27
C SER A 25 12.55 14.77 -6.01
N LEU A 26 13.58 15.30 -5.34
CA LEU A 26 14.85 15.72 -5.97
C LEU A 26 16.05 14.79 -5.70
N THR A 27 15.88 13.68 -4.98
CA THR A 27 16.97 12.74 -4.67
C THR A 27 16.80 11.32 -5.23
N LEU A 28 15.76 11.06 -6.03
CA LEU A 28 15.50 9.74 -6.62
C LEU A 28 15.26 9.82 -8.13
N SER A 29 16.36 10.02 -8.88
CA SER A 29 16.56 9.60 -10.28
C SER A 29 18.02 9.89 -10.64
N PRO A 30 18.91 8.88 -10.73
CA PRO A 30 18.84 7.91 -11.82
C PRO A 30 19.31 6.49 -11.44
N LEU A 31 18.42 5.51 -11.43
CA LEU A 31 18.78 4.08 -11.47
C LEU A 31 17.74 3.33 -12.32
N ALA A 32 17.72 3.66 -13.61
CA ALA A 32 16.95 2.93 -14.61
C ALA A 32 17.80 2.74 -15.87
N ARG A 33 18.96 2.09 -15.73
CA ARG A 33 19.72 1.48 -16.83
C ARG A 33 20.57 0.33 -16.31
N ALA A 34 19.99 -0.86 -16.29
CA ALA A 34 20.62 -2.15 -16.54
C ALA A 34 19.61 -3.24 -16.20
N GLN A 35 19.07 -3.92 -17.22
CA GLN A 35 19.10 -5.37 -17.34
C GLN A 35 18.29 -5.73 -18.60
N ASN A 36 18.98 -5.83 -19.73
CA ASN A 36 18.49 -6.57 -20.88
C ASN A 36 19.51 -7.70 -21.12
N GLN A 37 19.01 -8.87 -21.51
CA GLN A 37 19.69 -10.15 -21.77
C GLN A 37 19.81 -11.10 -20.56
N TYR A 38 19.03 -12.20 -20.56
CA TYR A 38 19.46 -13.54 -20.97
C TYR A 38 18.28 -14.54 -21.03
N ASN A 39 18.41 -15.53 -21.90
CA ASN A 39 17.34 -16.31 -22.54
C ASN A 39 16.77 -17.51 -21.75
N ALA A 40 15.46 -17.70 -21.94
CA ALA A 40 14.79 -18.93 -22.39
C ALA A 40 15.59 -20.26 -22.31
N ALA A 41 15.64 -20.86 -21.11
CA ALA A 41 15.82 -22.30 -20.91
C ALA A 41 15.29 -22.82 -19.56
N GLU A 42 14.89 -21.92 -18.64
CA GLU A 42 14.42 -22.29 -17.29
C GLU A 42 12.91 -22.55 -17.16
N GLU A 43 12.15 -22.40 -18.26
CA GLU A 43 10.69 -22.40 -18.24
C GLU A 43 10.06 -23.80 -18.02
N ALA A 44 10.81 -24.88 -18.28
CA ALA A 44 10.34 -26.25 -18.08
C ALA A 44 10.60 -26.80 -16.65
N GLY A 45 11.59 -26.25 -15.93
CA GLY A 45 11.92 -26.66 -14.55
C GLY A 45 11.03 -26.00 -13.49
N LEU A 46 10.52 -24.79 -13.78
CA LEU A 46 9.73 -23.97 -12.85
C LEU A 46 8.30 -24.51 -12.62
N LEU A 47 7.72 -25.22 -13.59
CA LEU A 47 6.37 -25.78 -13.47
C LEU A 47 6.28 -26.97 -12.48
N LYS A 48 7.36 -27.76 -12.34
CA LYS A 48 7.42 -28.85 -11.34
C LYS A 48 7.59 -28.35 -9.91
N ASN A 49 8.26 -27.20 -9.72
CA ASN A 49 8.43 -26.59 -8.40
C ASN A 49 7.22 -25.73 -7.98
N ALA A 50 6.49 -25.15 -8.93
CA ALA A 50 5.28 -24.37 -8.67
C ALA A 50 4.16 -25.22 -8.05
N ASN A 51 3.97 -26.47 -8.48
CA ASN A 51 2.95 -27.36 -7.90
C ASN A 51 3.28 -27.84 -6.48
N ARG A 52 4.57 -27.92 -6.09
CA ARG A 52 4.97 -28.15 -4.69
C ARG A 52 4.76 -26.90 -3.81
N ALA A 53 4.89 -25.70 -4.38
CA ALA A 53 4.69 -24.45 -3.66
C ALA A 53 3.21 -24.10 -3.40
N VAL A 54 2.27 -24.56 -4.24
CA VAL A 54 0.83 -24.36 -4.03
C VAL A 54 0.29 -25.26 -2.91
N ALA A 55 0.80 -26.49 -2.76
CA ALA A 55 0.44 -27.38 -1.65
C ALA A 55 0.94 -26.87 -0.27
N ALA A 56 1.98 -26.04 -0.24
CA ALA A 56 2.53 -25.47 0.99
C ALA A 56 1.84 -24.16 1.45
N ARG A 57 0.97 -23.55 0.62
CA ARG A 57 0.38 -22.22 0.88
C ARG A 57 -0.89 -22.23 1.76
N HIS A 58 -1.44 -23.38 2.10
CA HIS A 58 -2.62 -23.48 2.98
C HIS A 58 -2.37 -23.99 4.40
N ALA A 59 -1.12 -24.25 4.79
CA ALA A 59 -0.75 -24.51 6.18
C ALA A 59 0.76 -24.31 6.39
N SER A 60 1.18 -23.10 6.76
CA SER A 60 2.49 -22.94 7.38
C SER A 60 2.41 -21.79 8.38
N ALA A 61 2.26 -22.14 9.66
CA ALA A 61 2.78 -21.28 10.71
C ALA A 61 4.25 -21.04 10.37
N LYS A 62 4.59 -19.80 9.99
CA LYS A 62 5.92 -19.40 9.55
C LYS A 62 6.94 -19.88 10.60
N VAL A 63 7.89 -20.73 10.20
CA VAL A 63 8.97 -21.16 11.09
C VAL A 63 9.72 -19.91 11.56
N PRO A 64 9.82 -19.64 12.87
CA PRO A 64 10.47 -18.44 13.37
C PRO A 64 11.95 -18.41 12.94
N THR A 65 12.40 -17.25 12.47
CA THR A 65 13.81 -17.00 12.12
C THR A 65 14.71 -17.13 13.35
N SER A 66 16.02 -17.32 13.15
CA SER A 66 16.99 -17.36 14.27
C SER A 66 16.94 -16.10 15.13
N ASP A 67 16.71 -14.93 14.52
CA ASP A 67 16.55 -13.66 15.22
C ASP A 67 15.28 -13.63 16.10
N GLU A 68 14.14 -14.11 15.57
CA GLU A 68 12.88 -14.20 16.32
C GLU A 68 12.98 -15.20 17.48
N ARG A 69 13.67 -16.33 17.27
CA ARG A 69 13.94 -17.32 18.32
C ARG A 69 14.84 -16.75 19.40
N ALA A 70 15.90 -16.04 19.02
CA ALA A 70 16.81 -15.40 19.96
C ALA A 70 16.11 -14.30 20.78
N ALA A 71 15.27 -13.48 20.14
CA ALA A 71 14.46 -12.46 20.81
C ALA A 71 13.49 -13.08 21.83
N LYS A 72 12.85 -14.21 21.48
CA LYS A 72 11.98 -14.95 22.41
C LYS A 72 12.77 -15.50 23.60
N LEU A 73 13.91 -16.14 23.37
CA LEU A 73 14.77 -16.67 24.45
C LEU A 73 15.24 -15.56 25.40
N LEU A 74 15.64 -14.40 24.87
CA LEU A 74 16.02 -13.24 25.67
C LEU A 74 14.84 -12.68 26.49
N ALA A 75 13.62 -12.69 25.92
CA ALA A 75 12.41 -12.32 26.64
C ALA A 75 12.09 -13.30 27.77
N ASP A 76 12.21 -14.60 27.50
CA ASP A 76 11.96 -15.64 28.50
C ASP A 76 13.03 -15.64 29.60
N ILE A 77 14.28 -15.26 29.30
CA ILE A 77 15.34 -15.03 30.32
C ILE A 77 15.01 -13.79 31.15
N HIS A 78 14.55 -12.71 30.51
CA HIS A 78 14.14 -11.49 31.22
C HIS A 78 12.96 -11.73 32.17
N GLU A 79 11.98 -12.53 31.74
CA GLU A 79 10.83 -12.90 32.57
C GLU A 79 11.26 -13.78 33.76
N ASP A 80 12.12 -14.78 33.55
CA ASP A 80 12.65 -15.59 34.66
C ASP A 80 13.40 -14.73 35.69
N LEU A 81 14.04 -13.65 35.22
CA LEU A 81 14.76 -12.68 36.03
C LEU A 81 13.87 -11.74 36.86
N LYS A 82 12.52 -11.83 36.80
CA LYS A 82 11.52 -10.93 37.46
C LYS A 82 12.17 -9.88 38.35
N VAL A 83 12.38 -8.71 37.75
CA VAL A 83 13.19 -7.64 38.32
C VAL A 83 12.29 -6.63 39.02
N THR A 84 12.60 -6.30 40.26
CA THR A 84 12.05 -5.10 40.91
C THR A 84 13.16 -4.06 40.99
N VAL A 85 12.99 -2.93 40.30
CA VAL A 85 13.90 -1.77 40.47
C VAL A 85 13.44 -1.02 41.71
N PRO A 86 14.28 -0.85 42.76
CA PRO A 86 13.89 -0.06 43.92
C PRO A 86 13.52 1.37 43.49
N GLN A 87 12.28 1.76 43.76
CA GLN A 87 11.66 3.01 43.28
C GLN A 87 12.10 4.26 44.06
N VAL A 88 13.33 4.30 44.57
CA VAL A 88 13.80 5.44 45.37
C VAL A 88 14.15 6.60 44.44
N ALA A 89 13.16 7.49 44.25
CA ALA A 89 13.26 8.86 43.75
C ALA A 89 14.20 9.11 42.55
N LEU A 90 13.97 8.43 41.42
CA LEU A 90 14.82 8.58 40.24
C LEU A 90 13.93 8.70 38.98
N GLY A 91 14.01 9.86 38.32
CA GLY A 91 13.21 10.20 37.13
C GLY A 91 13.45 9.28 35.93
N LYS A 92 12.62 9.39 34.88
CA LYS A 92 12.54 8.45 33.74
C LYS A 92 13.87 8.08 33.04
N ASN A 93 14.93 8.88 33.19
CA ASN A 93 16.27 8.58 32.65
C ASN A 93 17.15 7.67 33.54
N ALA A 94 16.76 7.42 34.79
CA ALA A 94 17.57 6.71 35.77
C ALA A 94 17.26 5.21 35.92
N LEU A 95 16.30 4.69 35.14
CA LEU A 95 16.11 3.24 34.95
C LEU A 95 17.37 2.55 34.38
N MET A 96 18.30 3.31 33.79
CA MET A 96 19.51 2.79 33.13
C MET A 96 20.75 2.70 34.04
N THR A 97 20.69 3.14 35.31
CA THR A 97 21.87 3.24 36.18
C THR A 97 21.72 2.60 37.57
N GLY A 98 20.53 2.10 37.92
CA GLY A 98 20.27 1.48 39.23
C GLY A 98 20.60 -0.02 39.27
N LYS A 99 21.18 -0.51 40.37
CA LYS A 99 21.33 -1.96 40.61
C LYS A 99 19.93 -2.61 40.70
N ALA A 100 19.61 -3.49 39.77
CA ALA A 100 18.40 -4.29 39.79
C ALA A 100 18.45 -5.30 40.95
N LYS A 101 17.33 -5.48 41.68
CA LYS A 101 17.18 -6.58 42.64
C LYS A 101 16.36 -7.69 41.99
N PHE A 102 16.92 -8.89 41.94
CA PHE A 102 16.22 -10.10 41.52
C PHE A 102 15.20 -10.51 42.59
N VAL A 103 13.97 -10.87 42.20
CA VAL A 103 12.91 -11.31 43.10
C VAL A 103 12.41 -12.70 42.71
N GLY A 104 12.55 -13.68 43.60
CA GLY A 104 12.09 -15.06 43.36
C GLY A 104 12.08 -15.94 44.60
N HIS A 105 11.02 -16.72 44.77
CA HIS A 105 10.84 -17.71 45.85
C HIS A 105 11.39 -19.11 45.50
N ASP A 106 12.05 -19.27 44.34
CA ASP A 106 12.69 -20.51 43.87
C ASP A 106 13.91 -20.18 42.97
N LEU A 107 15.03 -19.82 43.61
CA LEU A 107 16.28 -19.42 42.94
C LEU A 107 16.91 -20.54 42.08
N PRO A 108 17.03 -21.79 42.57
CA PRO A 108 17.70 -22.85 41.82
C PRO A 108 16.98 -23.23 40.53
N ALA A 109 15.63 -23.34 40.55
CA ALA A 109 14.87 -23.70 39.35
C ALA A 109 14.95 -22.62 38.27
N LYS A 110 14.87 -21.35 38.66
CA LYS A 110 15.01 -20.21 37.74
C LYS A 110 16.42 -20.15 37.14
N ALA A 111 17.46 -20.33 37.94
CA ALA A 111 18.83 -20.34 37.45
C ALA A 111 19.06 -21.49 36.44
N LYS A 112 18.49 -22.67 36.72
CA LYS A 112 18.52 -23.80 35.78
C LYS A 112 17.83 -23.48 34.45
N ASN A 113 16.64 -22.87 34.47
CA ASN A 113 15.92 -22.47 33.25
C ASN A 113 16.70 -21.44 32.43
N ILE A 114 17.30 -20.45 33.10
CA ILE A 114 18.14 -19.43 32.46
C ILE A 114 19.36 -20.07 31.78
N ARG A 115 20.04 -21.02 32.43
CA ARG A 115 21.17 -21.76 31.85
C ARG A 115 20.75 -22.57 30.60
N THR A 116 19.60 -23.25 30.65
CA THR A 116 19.06 -23.98 29.50
C THR A 116 18.81 -23.06 28.31
N LYS A 117 18.10 -21.95 28.53
CA LYS A 117 17.80 -20.95 27.48
C LYS A 117 19.06 -20.31 26.91
N TYR A 118 20.09 -20.11 27.73
CA TYR A 118 21.40 -19.63 27.27
C TYR A 118 22.09 -20.63 26.34
N GLY A 119 22.04 -21.93 26.65
CA GLY A 119 22.54 -22.98 25.75
C GLY A 119 21.85 -22.95 24.38
N GLU A 120 20.52 -22.80 24.37
CA GLU A 120 19.76 -22.64 23.13
C GLU A 120 20.12 -21.37 22.35
N LEU A 121 20.30 -20.25 23.06
CA LEU A 121 20.68 -18.97 22.48
C LEU A 121 22.07 -19.03 21.82
N LYS A 122 23.04 -19.70 22.45
CA LYS A 122 24.37 -19.92 21.89
C LYS A 122 24.33 -20.66 20.54
N GLY A 123 23.40 -21.60 20.40
CA GLY A 123 23.19 -22.32 19.14
C GLY A 123 22.73 -21.44 17.98
N LEU A 124 22.19 -20.24 18.26
CA LEU A 124 21.70 -19.30 17.23
C LEU A 124 22.73 -18.26 16.81
N TYR A 125 23.82 -18.09 17.58
CA TYR A 125 24.79 -17.02 17.38
C TYR A 125 25.44 -16.98 15.99
N SER A 126 25.85 -18.12 15.42
CA SER A 126 26.45 -18.16 14.07
C SER A 126 25.48 -17.64 13.02
N SER A 127 24.22 -18.09 13.08
CA SER A 127 23.19 -17.67 12.13
C SER A 127 22.89 -16.18 12.20
N ILE A 128 22.90 -15.59 13.41
CA ILE A 128 22.68 -14.14 13.58
C ILE A 128 23.85 -13.35 12.98
N GLU A 129 25.10 -13.79 13.22
CA GLU A 129 26.29 -13.14 12.66
C GLU A 129 26.35 -13.23 11.13
N GLU A 130 25.98 -14.39 10.57
CA GLU A 130 25.77 -14.58 9.12
C GLU A 130 24.67 -13.66 8.57
N GLY A 131 23.59 -13.45 9.34
CA GLY A 131 22.53 -12.49 9.04
C GLY A 131 23.04 -11.05 8.89
N PHE A 132 23.88 -10.60 9.83
CA PHE A 132 24.53 -9.28 9.74
C PHE A 132 25.51 -9.20 8.57
N ALA A 133 26.30 -10.25 8.30
CA ALA A 133 27.25 -10.28 7.19
C ALA A 133 26.54 -10.23 5.83
N SER A 134 25.50 -11.06 5.64
CA SER A 134 24.72 -11.09 4.40
C SER A 134 24.00 -9.77 4.13
N THR A 135 23.46 -9.13 5.17
CA THR A 135 22.87 -7.79 5.06
C THR A 135 23.93 -6.77 4.67
N GLY A 136 25.11 -6.81 5.31
CA GLY A 136 26.21 -5.91 4.97
C GLY A 136 26.67 -6.04 3.51
N GLN A 137 26.71 -7.26 2.97
CA GLN A 137 27.04 -7.48 1.57
C GLN A 137 25.96 -6.92 0.63
N ARG A 138 24.68 -7.20 0.91
CA ARG A 138 23.55 -6.65 0.14
C ARG A 138 23.56 -5.12 0.06
N LEU A 139 23.85 -4.45 1.19
CA LEU A 139 23.92 -2.99 1.23
C LEU A 139 25.05 -2.44 0.34
N LYS A 140 26.18 -3.15 0.24
CA LYS A 140 27.29 -2.80 -0.65
C LYS A 140 26.94 -3.05 -2.12
N ASP A 141 26.34 -4.20 -2.42
CA ASP A 141 25.95 -4.58 -3.78
C ASP A 141 24.90 -3.60 -4.34
N ALA A 142 24.01 -3.10 -3.48
CA ALA A 142 23.02 -2.07 -3.81
C ALA A 142 23.60 -0.63 -3.92
N ARG A 143 24.92 -0.45 -3.72
CA ARG A 143 25.64 0.85 -3.81
C ARG A 143 25.01 1.96 -2.97
N LEU A 144 24.54 1.61 -1.77
CA LEU A 144 23.91 2.57 -0.87
C LEU A 144 24.94 3.58 -0.30
N PRO A 145 24.50 4.77 0.14
CA PRO A 145 25.38 5.79 0.70
C PRO A 145 26.22 5.28 1.87
N GLN A 146 27.43 5.84 2.03
CA GLN A 146 28.38 5.45 3.08
C GLN A 146 27.78 5.56 4.50
N GLU A 147 26.88 6.51 4.71
CA GLU A 147 26.14 6.67 5.96
C GLU A 147 25.36 5.39 6.35
N ILE A 148 24.72 4.74 5.39
CA ILE A 148 23.95 3.50 5.61
C ILE A 148 24.89 2.34 5.96
N LEU A 149 26.03 2.25 5.27
CA LEU A 149 27.06 1.25 5.57
C LEU A 149 27.64 1.45 6.97
N ASN A 150 27.89 2.69 7.38
CA ASN A 150 28.39 3.03 8.71
C ASN A 150 27.37 2.68 9.80
N ARG A 151 26.08 2.96 9.58
CA ARG A 151 25.00 2.59 10.51
C ARG A 151 24.90 1.07 10.68
N HIS A 152 25.00 0.32 9.60
CA HIS A 152 25.02 -1.15 9.66
C HIS A 152 26.24 -1.68 10.43
N ALA A 153 27.44 -1.16 10.13
CA ALA A 153 28.66 -1.54 10.82
C ALA A 153 28.59 -1.24 12.33
N LEU A 154 28.03 -0.08 12.71
CA LEU A 154 27.80 0.29 14.10
C LEU A 154 26.82 -0.67 14.78
N ALA A 155 25.71 -1.02 14.14
CA ALA A 155 24.73 -1.96 14.68
C ALA A 155 25.33 -3.35 14.91
N ALA A 156 26.07 -3.88 13.93
CA ALA A 156 26.77 -5.16 14.04
C ALA A 156 27.83 -5.14 15.16
N GLY A 157 28.56 -4.02 15.30
CA GLY A 157 29.51 -3.82 16.39
C GLY A 157 28.85 -3.81 17.77
N GLN A 158 27.76 -3.04 17.93
CA GLN A 158 26.99 -2.98 19.16
C GLN A 158 26.43 -4.36 19.56
N TYR A 159 25.93 -5.13 18.59
CA TYR A 159 25.47 -6.50 18.83
C TYR A 159 26.60 -7.37 19.41
N LYS A 160 27.78 -7.37 18.77
CA LYS A 160 28.95 -8.16 19.23
C LYS A 160 29.39 -7.77 20.64
N SER A 161 29.51 -6.48 20.93
CA SER A 161 29.89 -5.99 22.26
C SER A 161 28.88 -6.38 23.34
N ARG A 162 27.57 -6.22 23.06
CA ARG A 162 26.51 -6.58 24.02
C ARG A 162 26.44 -8.09 24.24
N ARG A 163 26.60 -8.89 23.19
CA ARG A 163 26.68 -10.35 23.30
C ARG A 163 27.85 -10.77 24.18
N ALA A 164 29.04 -10.21 23.97
CA ALA A 164 30.22 -10.54 24.79
C ALA A 164 30.02 -10.19 26.28
N GLU A 165 29.35 -9.08 26.58
CA GLU A 165 28.99 -8.72 27.96
C GLU A 165 27.95 -9.68 28.54
N PHE A 166 26.91 -10.04 27.77
CA PHE A 166 25.91 -11.02 28.17
C PHE A 166 26.52 -12.40 28.44
N ASP A 167 27.36 -12.91 27.54
CA ASP A 167 28.05 -14.21 27.68
C ASP A 167 28.90 -14.25 28.96
N ARG A 168 29.61 -13.15 29.27
CA ARG A 168 30.40 -13.02 30.51
C ARG A 168 29.54 -13.13 31.77
N LEU A 169 28.38 -12.46 31.78
CA LEU A 169 27.45 -12.49 32.91
C LEU A 169 26.80 -13.87 33.06
N MET A 170 26.47 -14.52 31.94
CA MET A 170 25.94 -15.89 31.94
C MET A 170 26.96 -16.91 32.45
N ILE A 171 28.25 -16.78 32.09
CA ILE A 171 29.33 -17.63 32.63
C ILE A 171 29.42 -17.48 34.15
N ALA A 172 29.28 -16.26 34.70
CA ALA A 172 29.25 -16.05 36.14
C ALA A 172 28.05 -16.75 36.82
N VAL A 173 26.90 -16.80 36.15
CA VAL A 173 25.70 -17.55 36.61
C VAL A 173 25.90 -19.07 36.54
N GLU A 174 26.63 -19.58 35.56
CA GLU A 174 26.99 -20.99 35.44
C GLU A 174 28.00 -21.44 36.50
N GLN A 175 28.98 -20.59 36.83
CA GLN A 175 30.03 -20.89 37.80
C GLN A 175 29.61 -20.70 39.26
N SER A 176 28.48 -20.04 39.51
CA SER A 176 27.95 -19.81 40.86
C SER A 176 27.31 -21.08 41.43
N PRO A 177 27.65 -21.50 42.68
CA PRO A 177 27.04 -22.66 43.34
C PRO A 177 25.52 -22.53 43.47
N ASP A 178 24.79 -23.64 43.32
CA ASP A 178 23.32 -23.66 43.31
C ASP A 178 22.66 -23.30 44.66
N GLN A 179 23.44 -23.18 45.73
CA GLN A 179 22.99 -22.72 47.05
C GLN A 179 23.99 -21.72 47.64
N GLY A 180 23.71 -20.42 47.56
CA GLY A 180 24.53 -19.38 48.18
C GLY A 180 24.27 -17.95 47.69
N SER A 181 24.83 -16.96 48.41
CA SER A 181 24.75 -15.54 48.07
C SER A 181 25.38 -15.18 46.72
N GLY A 182 26.33 -15.99 46.24
CA GLY A 182 27.00 -15.79 44.94
C GLY A 182 26.05 -15.91 43.74
N GLN A 183 25.12 -16.87 43.75
CA GLN A 183 24.16 -17.06 42.66
C GLN A 183 23.18 -15.88 42.56
N ALA A 184 22.71 -15.38 43.72
CA ALA A 184 21.85 -14.21 43.76
C ALA A 184 22.55 -12.94 43.25
N ALA A 185 23.85 -12.77 43.54
CA ALA A 185 24.65 -11.66 43.04
C ALA A 185 24.83 -11.73 41.51
N ALA A 186 25.18 -12.89 40.97
CA ALA A 186 25.33 -13.08 39.52
C ALA A 186 24.01 -12.83 38.76
N LEU A 187 22.88 -13.31 39.30
CA LEU A 187 21.56 -13.05 38.72
C LEU A 187 21.16 -11.58 38.81
N ALA A 188 21.55 -10.85 39.85
CA ALA A 188 21.28 -9.42 39.98
C ALA A 188 22.10 -8.57 38.98
N GLU A 189 23.34 -8.96 38.68
CA GLU A 189 24.15 -8.32 37.64
C GLU A 189 23.58 -8.58 36.24
N LEU A 190 23.18 -9.83 35.95
CA LEU A 190 22.50 -10.18 34.71
C LEU A 190 21.17 -9.40 34.55
N ALA A 191 20.38 -9.30 35.63
CA ALA A 191 19.17 -8.48 35.65
C ALA A 191 19.47 -7.01 35.33
N SER A 192 20.54 -6.45 35.90
CA SER A 192 20.95 -5.06 35.64
C SER A 192 21.36 -4.84 34.18
N PHE A 193 22.03 -5.81 33.55
CA PHE A 193 22.31 -5.79 32.11
C PHE A 193 21.03 -5.80 31.27
N MET A 194 20.08 -6.68 31.58
CA MET A 194 18.83 -6.80 30.84
C MET A 194 17.94 -5.55 30.97
N VAL A 195 18.02 -4.83 32.09
CA VAL A 195 17.35 -3.53 32.26
C VAL A 195 18.02 -2.45 31.41
N ARG A 196 19.36 -2.39 31.38
CA ARG A 196 20.11 -1.43 30.54
C ARG A 196 19.93 -1.68 29.04
N HIS A 197 19.71 -2.93 28.66
CA HIS A 197 19.56 -3.37 27.28
C HIS A 197 18.26 -4.13 27.07
N GLN A 198 17.13 -3.48 27.40
CA GLN A 198 15.81 -4.05 27.13
C GLN A 198 15.72 -4.45 25.65
N HIS A 199 15.44 -5.73 25.43
CA HIS A 199 15.13 -6.23 24.09
C HIS A 199 13.77 -5.67 23.69
N ALA A 200 13.68 -5.06 22.51
CA ALA A 200 12.38 -4.64 21.98
C ALA A 200 11.52 -5.89 21.72
N LYS A 201 10.19 -5.73 21.83
CA LYS A 201 9.25 -6.80 21.41
C LYS A 201 9.60 -7.23 19.97
N PRO A 202 9.53 -8.52 19.63
CA PRO A 202 9.79 -8.96 18.28
C PRO A 202 8.86 -8.21 17.32
N HIS A 203 9.45 -7.37 16.46
CA HIS A 203 8.71 -6.80 15.34
C HIS A 203 8.44 -7.94 14.35
N GLN A 204 7.27 -7.94 13.72
CA GLN A 204 7.01 -8.86 12.61
C GLN A 204 8.13 -8.69 11.58
N TYR A 205 8.77 -9.80 11.20
CA TYR A 205 9.79 -9.80 10.15
C TYR A 205 9.25 -9.07 8.92
N THR A 206 9.87 -7.93 8.61
CA THR A 206 9.56 -7.14 7.43
C THR A 206 10.60 -7.51 6.37
N ASP A 207 10.17 -8.15 5.29
CA ASP A 207 11.03 -8.40 4.14
C ASP A 207 11.34 -7.05 3.47
N PRO A 208 12.59 -6.57 3.44
CA PRO A 208 12.93 -5.30 2.81
C PRO A 208 12.62 -5.27 1.31
N ASN A 209 12.52 -6.43 0.66
CA ASN A 209 12.13 -6.55 -0.75
C ASN A 209 10.61 -6.66 -0.93
N LYS A 210 9.85 -6.85 0.15
CA LYS A 210 8.39 -6.94 0.15
C LYS A 210 7.83 -6.14 1.30
N LEU A 211 8.08 -4.82 1.23
CA LEU A 211 7.51 -3.89 2.19
C LEU A 211 5.98 -3.94 2.11
N PRO A 212 5.26 -3.91 3.24
CA PRO A 212 3.80 -3.93 3.26
C PRO A 212 3.15 -2.68 2.65
N PHE A 213 3.94 -1.67 2.26
CA PHE A 213 3.49 -0.41 1.67
C PHE A 213 4.11 -0.13 0.28
N GLY A 214 4.70 -1.15 -0.37
CA GLY A 214 5.24 -1.01 -1.71
C GLY A 214 4.15 -0.86 -2.77
N MET A 215 4.49 -0.28 -3.93
CA MET A 215 3.61 -0.34 -5.10
C MET A 215 3.44 -1.81 -5.51
N ALA A 216 2.20 -2.22 -5.81
CA ALA A 216 1.93 -3.56 -6.30
C ALA A 216 2.70 -3.81 -7.61
N ASP A 217 3.09 -5.07 -7.84
CA ASP A 217 3.74 -5.45 -9.10
C ASP A 217 2.77 -5.21 -10.27
N ALA A 218 3.28 -4.65 -11.37
CA ALA A 218 2.52 -4.46 -12.60
C ALA A 218 2.18 -5.80 -13.28
N LYS A 219 2.86 -6.89 -12.90
CA LYS A 219 2.64 -8.22 -13.47
C LYS A 219 1.33 -8.83 -12.96
N THR A 220 0.30 -8.76 -13.79
CA THR A 220 -0.96 -9.47 -13.58
C THR A 220 -1.05 -10.71 -14.49
N ARG A 221 -2.01 -11.60 -14.19
CA ARG A 221 -2.32 -12.72 -15.09
C ARG A 221 -2.93 -12.20 -16.39
N ALA A 222 -2.88 -13.01 -17.44
CA ALA A 222 -3.62 -12.72 -18.67
C ALA A 222 -5.14 -12.70 -18.41
N PRO A 223 -5.90 -11.86 -19.14
CA PRO A 223 -7.37 -11.86 -19.11
C PRO A 223 -7.96 -13.21 -19.50
N ILE A 224 -9.05 -13.59 -18.84
CA ILE A 224 -9.88 -14.73 -19.25
C ILE A 224 -10.67 -14.34 -20.50
N THR A 225 -10.67 -15.18 -21.53
CA THR A 225 -11.33 -14.87 -22.81
C THR A 225 -12.50 -15.79 -23.13
N SER A 226 -12.81 -16.78 -22.30
CA SER A 226 -13.92 -17.71 -22.51
C SER A 226 -14.90 -17.72 -21.34
N LYS A 227 -16.18 -17.98 -21.64
CA LYS A 227 -17.25 -18.04 -20.64
C LYS A 227 -17.01 -19.17 -19.64
N GLU A 228 -16.51 -20.31 -20.11
CA GLU A 228 -16.24 -21.51 -19.32
C GLU A 228 -15.12 -21.24 -18.31
N GLN A 229 -14.07 -20.53 -18.73
CA GLN A 229 -12.99 -20.11 -17.85
C GLN A 229 -13.47 -19.13 -16.77
N TYR A 230 -14.36 -18.19 -17.12
CA TYR A 230 -14.96 -17.29 -16.13
C TYR A 230 -15.80 -18.05 -15.11
N GLN A 231 -16.63 -19.00 -15.57
CA GLN A 231 -17.42 -19.84 -14.69
C GLN A 231 -16.54 -20.64 -13.72
N ALA A 232 -15.49 -21.28 -14.24
CA ALA A 232 -14.55 -22.05 -13.43
C ALA A 232 -13.79 -21.17 -12.41
N SER A 233 -13.43 -19.93 -12.80
CA SER A 233 -12.67 -19.02 -11.94
C SER A 233 -13.53 -18.34 -10.88
N LEU A 234 -14.78 -17.99 -11.19
CA LEU A 234 -15.67 -17.25 -10.28
C LEU A 234 -16.49 -18.18 -9.37
N PHE A 235 -16.79 -19.37 -9.85
CA PHE A 235 -17.59 -20.37 -9.14
C PHE A 235 -16.82 -21.69 -9.03
N PRO A 236 -15.62 -21.69 -8.42
CA PRO A 236 -14.87 -22.92 -8.24
C PRO A 236 -15.74 -23.90 -7.43
N PRO A 237 -15.87 -25.16 -7.87
CA PRO A 237 -16.65 -26.13 -7.12
C PRO A 237 -16.04 -26.29 -5.72
N LYS A 238 -16.87 -26.14 -4.68
CA LYS A 238 -16.43 -26.18 -3.27
C LYS A 238 -15.83 -27.54 -2.85
N HIS A 239 -15.96 -28.56 -3.70
CA HIS A 239 -15.35 -29.87 -3.58
C HIS A 239 -14.81 -30.28 -4.95
N ASN A 240 -13.68 -31.01 -4.98
CA ASN A 240 -13.16 -31.63 -6.20
C ASN A 240 -14.31 -32.31 -6.93
N ALA A 241 -14.53 -31.96 -8.20
CA ALA A 241 -15.57 -32.57 -9.00
C ALA A 241 -15.47 -34.09 -8.86
N ILE A 242 -16.48 -34.71 -8.24
CA ILE A 242 -16.62 -36.16 -8.27
C ILE A 242 -16.88 -36.46 -9.75
N LEU A 243 -15.85 -36.95 -10.44
CA LEU A 243 -15.98 -37.50 -11.77
C LEU A 243 -16.83 -38.77 -11.64
N LEU A 244 -18.14 -38.61 -11.79
CA LEU A 244 -19.07 -39.72 -11.74
C LEU A 244 -19.02 -40.43 -13.11
N ALA A 245 -18.51 -41.65 -13.14
CA ALA A 245 -18.59 -42.53 -14.30
C ALA A 245 -19.99 -43.19 -14.43
N GLY A 246 -21.05 -42.41 -14.25
CA GLY A 246 -22.44 -42.87 -14.25
C GLY A 246 -23.44 -41.70 -14.34
N PRO A 247 -24.73 -41.97 -14.63
CA PRO A 247 -25.75 -40.92 -14.72
C PRO A 247 -25.88 -40.16 -13.39
N ILE A 248 -26.04 -38.85 -13.49
CA ILE A 248 -26.19 -37.94 -12.35
C ILE A 248 -27.44 -38.36 -11.56
N PRO A 249 -27.36 -38.58 -10.23
CA PRO A 249 -28.53 -38.88 -9.41
C PRO A 249 -29.57 -37.75 -9.50
N ASP A 250 -30.85 -38.11 -9.59
CA ASP A 250 -31.95 -37.15 -9.56
C ASP A 250 -31.85 -36.25 -8.32
N GLY A 251 -31.88 -34.93 -8.54
CA GLY A 251 -31.78 -33.91 -7.48
C GLY A 251 -30.48 -33.08 -7.47
N ILE A 252 -29.46 -33.44 -8.26
CA ILE A 252 -28.26 -32.60 -8.45
C ILE A 252 -28.44 -31.69 -9.67
N GLN A 253 -28.85 -30.44 -9.42
CA GLN A 253 -28.89 -29.40 -10.45
C GLN A 253 -27.58 -28.61 -10.48
N PHE A 254 -26.87 -28.67 -11.60
CA PHE A 254 -25.86 -27.67 -11.90
C PHE A 254 -26.59 -26.37 -12.24
N THR A 255 -26.29 -25.29 -11.53
CA THR A 255 -26.85 -23.96 -11.81
C THR A 255 -26.42 -23.52 -13.21
N GLN A 256 -27.32 -23.70 -14.18
CA GLN A 256 -27.12 -23.14 -15.52
C GLN A 256 -27.15 -21.62 -15.43
N THR A 257 -26.02 -20.98 -15.75
CA THR A 257 -25.84 -19.52 -15.78
C THR A 257 -26.32 -18.95 -17.12
N VAL A 258 -27.59 -19.18 -17.44
CA VAL A 258 -28.30 -18.37 -18.45
C VAL A 258 -29.17 -17.40 -17.67
N LEU A 259 -28.78 -16.13 -17.66
CA LEU A 259 -29.57 -15.10 -17.00
C LEU A 259 -30.92 -14.97 -17.71
N PRO A 260 -32.03 -14.77 -16.97
CA PRO A 260 -33.33 -14.68 -17.56
C PRO A 260 -33.43 -13.45 -18.47
N LYS A 261 -34.17 -13.62 -19.58
CA LYS A 261 -34.45 -12.54 -20.54
C LYS A 261 -35.32 -11.46 -19.90
N THR A 262 -36.27 -11.84 -19.07
CA THR A 262 -37.09 -10.93 -18.27
C THR A 262 -36.44 -10.67 -16.92
N PRO A 263 -36.52 -9.44 -16.38
CA PRO A 263 -36.04 -9.14 -15.04
C PRO A 263 -36.68 -9.99 -13.95
N ASN A 264 -35.93 -10.21 -12.88
CA ASN A 264 -36.43 -10.84 -11.66
C ASN A 264 -36.17 -9.95 -10.43
N ALA A 265 -36.60 -10.41 -9.25
CA ALA A 265 -36.45 -9.64 -8.01
C ALA A 265 -34.98 -9.34 -7.64
N ALA A 266 -34.03 -10.21 -7.98
CA ALA A 266 -32.61 -10.00 -7.70
C ALA A 266 -32.01 -8.86 -8.54
N ASP A 267 -32.57 -8.57 -9.71
CA ASP A 267 -32.15 -7.44 -10.54
C ASP A 267 -32.54 -6.08 -9.92
N LEU A 268 -33.38 -6.07 -8.88
CA LEU A 268 -33.81 -4.90 -8.11
C LEU A 268 -33.31 -4.90 -6.66
N ALA A 269 -32.81 -6.02 -6.15
CA ALA A 269 -32.41 -6.19 -4.75
C ALA A 269 -31.08 -5.48 -4.42
N GLN A 270 -30.84 -5.19 -3.15
CA GLN A 270 -29.52 -4.78 -2.67
C GLN A 270 -28.55 -5.98 -2.66
N THR A 271 -27.25 -5.71 -2.75
CA THR A 271 -26.15 -6.66 -2.50
C THR A 271 -25.07 -5.98 -1.69
N ASP A 272 -24.09 -6.72 -1.16
CA ASP A 272 -23.01 -6.15 -0.34
C ASP A 272 -22.35 -4.92 -1.00
N ASP A 273 -22.04 -5.00 -2.29
CA ASP A 273 -21.47 -3.89 -3.06
C ASP A 273 -22.50 -2.86 -3.57
N VAL A 274 -23.78 -3.24 -3.66
CA VAL A 274 -24.90 -2.40 -4.18
C VAL A 274 -25.87 -2.10 -3.05
N GLN A 275 -25.46 -1.17 -2.19
CA GLN A 275 -26.31 -0.62 -1.14
C GLN A 275 -27.20 0.49 -1.71
N ILE A 276 -28.50 0.42 -1.42
CA ILE A 276 -29.48 1.45 -1.80
C ILE A 276 -29.82 2.26 -0.54
N THR A 277 -28.92 3.16 -0.17
CA THR A 277 -29.04 3.96 1.05
C THR A 277 -29.92 5.19 0.83
N PRO A 278 -30.32 5.93 1.89
CA PRO A 278 -31.10 7.16 1.73
C PRO A 278 -30.45 8.18 0.79
N ALA A 279 -29.11 8.28 0.79
CA ALA A 279 -28.36 9.15 -0.11
C ALA A 279 -28.51 8.72 -1.58
N ILE A 280 -28.49 7.42 -1.85
CA ILE A 280 -28.73 6.86 -3.19
C ILE A 280 -30.15 7.14 -3.65
N HIS A 281 -31.16 6.97 -2.79
CA HIS A 281 -32.55 7.32 -3.12
C HIS A 281 -32.71 8.82 -3.42
N ALA A 282 -32.09 9.68 -2.62
CA ALA A 282 -32.11 11.13 -2.84
C ALA A 282 -31.44 11.49 -4.16
N GLN A 283 -30.27 10.93 -4.45
CA GLN A 283 -29.57 11.16 -5.72
C GLN A 283 -30.38 10.65 -6.93
N ALA A 284 -31.00 9.48 -6.83
CA ALA A 284 -31.87 8.95 -7.89
C ALA A 284 -33.10 9.85 -8.13
N ALA A 285 -33.71 10.38 -7.06
CA ALA A 285 -34.81 11.33 -7.16
C ALA A 285 -34.38 12.66 -7.81
N LEU A 286 -33.21 13.21 -7.44
CA LEU A 286 -32.65 14.41 -8.07
C LEU A 286 -32.41 14.23 -9.58
N LEU A 287 -32.11 13.00 -10.01
CA LEU A 287 -31.90 12.64 -11.41
C LEU A 287 -33.20 12.21 -12.12
N ASN A 288 -34.36 12.55 -11.53
CA ASN A 288 -35.70 12.25 -12.02
C ASN A 288 -35.97 10.75 -12.24
N LYS A 289 -35.19 9.87 -11.61
CA LYS A 289 -35.26 8.41 -11.78
C LYS A 289 -35.16 7.97 -13.26
N ASN A 290 -34.56 8.81 -14.10
CA ASN A 290 -34.48 8.58 -15.54
C ASN A 290 -33.18 7.86 -15.90
N PRO A 291 -33.21 6.76 -16.67
CA PRO A 291 -32.02 5.95 -16.92
C PRO A 291 -30.90 6.71 -17.65
N VAL A 292 -31.27 7.59 -18.59
CA VAL A 292 -30.31 8.39 -19.38
C VAL A 292 -29.67 9.46 -18.51
N THR A 293 -30.49 10.22 -17.77
CA THR A 293 -30.00 11.24 -16.83
C THR A 293 -29.08 10.64 -15.77
N ILE A 294 -29.44 9.48 -15.23
CA ILE A 294 -28.63 8.76 -14.25
C ILE A 294 -27.29 8.33 -14.85
N TYR A 295 -27.28 7.69 -16.01
CA TYR A 295 -26.06 7.26 -16.68
C TYR A 295 -25.12 8.44 -16.93
N ASN A 296 -25.64 9.51 -17.55
CA ASN A 296 -24.86 10.70 -17.89
C ASN A 296 -24.26 11.34 -16.63
N TRP A 297 -25.03 11.39 -15.54
CA TRP A 297 -24.54 11.93 -14.28
C TRP A 297 -23.41 11.07 -13.71
N VAL A 298 -23.56 9.74 -13.62
CA VAL A 298 -22.50 8.86 -13.09
C VAL A 298 -21.25 8.95 -13.95
N ARG A 299 -21.39 8.85 -15.28
CA ARG A 299 -20.25 8.92 -16.21
C ARG A 299 -19.48 10.24 -16.04
N ASN A 300 -20.18 11.36 -15.91
CA ASN A 300 -19.54 12.67 -15.93
C ASN A 300 -19.06 13.14 -14.55
N ASN A 301 -19.58 12.59 -13.44
CA ASN A 301 -19.27 13.06 -12.08
C ASN A 301 -18.40 12.10 -11.26
N ILE A 302 -18.16 10.87 -11.72
CA ILE A 302 -17.32 9.90 -11.02
C ILE A 302 -15.95 9.80 -11.71
N LEU A 303 -14.89 10.15 -10.99
CA LEU A 303 -13.51 10.01 -11.46
C LEU A 303 -13.09 8.53 -11.47
N TYR A 304 -12.45 8.10 -12.55
CA TYR A 304 -11.99 6.72 -12.69
C TYR A 304 -10.68 6.49 -11.93
N ILE A 305 -10.59 5.37 -11.21
CA ILE A 305 -9.37 4.85 -10.60
C ILE A 305 -9.05 3.49 -11.23
N PRO A 306 -7.85 3.29 -11.83
CA PRO A 306 -7.47 2.01 -12.44
C PRO A 306 -7.10 1.01 -11.35
N SER A 307 -8.08 0.40 -10.70
CA SER A 307 -7.90 -0.71 -9.76
C SER A 307 -8.90 -1.84 -9.99
N HIS A 308 -8.59 -3.02 -9.45
CA HIS A 308 -9.43 -4.22 -9.53
C HIS A 308 -10.12 -4.53 -8.19
N GLY A 309 -11.25 -5.21 -8.25
CA GLY A 309 -12.08 -5.56 -7.10
C GLY A 309 -13.05 -4.46 -6.67
N SER A 310 -14.04 -4.82 -5.84
CA SER A 310 -14.86 -3.84 -5.12
C SER A 310 -14.05 -3.30 -3.94
N ILE A 311 -13.85 -1.98 -3.88
CA ILE A 311 -13.08 -1.33 -2.81
C ILE A 311 -14.00 -0.51 -1.92
N GLN A 312 -14.99 0.14 -2.53
CA GLN A 312 -15.82 1.17 -1.89
C GLN A 312 -17.31 0.84 -1.97
N GLY A 313 -17.76 0.14 -3.01
CA GLY A 313 -19.19 -0.12 -3.23
C GLY A 313 -19.97 1.14 -3.62
N SER A 314 -21.30 1.04 -3.72
CA SER A 314 -22.16 2.10 -4.26
C SER A 314 -22.14 3.40 -3.44
N GLU A 315 -22.23 3.31 -2.12
CA GLU A 315 -22.38 4.49 -1.23
C GLU A 315 -21.10 5.33 -1.17
N MET A 316 -19.97 4.71 -0.86
CA MET A 316 -18.70 5.44 -0.78
C MET A 316 -18.27 5.99 -2.14
N THR A 317 -18.63 5.32 -3.25
CA THR A 317 -18.42 5.86 -4.60
C THR A 317 -19.26 7.12 -4.84
N LEU A 318 -20.51 7.14 -4.36
CA LEU A 318 -21.36 8.33 -4.41
C LEU A 318 -20.76 9.48 -3.59
N GLU A 319 -20.23 9.20 -2.41
CA GLU A 319 -19.64 10.20 -1.52
C GLU A 319 -18.32 10.76 -2.06
N ASN A 320 -17.39 9.88 -2.41
CA ASN A 320 -16.03 10.25 -2.83
C ASN A 320 -15.96 10.76 -4.27
N LYS A 321 -17.01 10.57 -5.06
CA LYS A 321 -17.08 10.92 -6.49
C LYS A 321 -15.93 10.35 -7.31
N ARG A 322 -15.46 9.16 -6.93
CA ARG A 322 -14.39 8.42 -7.60
C ARG A 322 -14.52 6.93 -7.33
N GLY A 323 -14.10 6.10 -8.27
CA GLY A 323 -14.15 4.65 -8.14
C GLY A 323 -13.54 3.96 -9.35
N ASN A 324 -13.25 2.68 -9.19
CA ASN A 324 -12.86 1.84 -10.33
C ASN A 324 -14.09 1.38 -11.13
N ALA A 325 -13.89 0.44 -12.07
CA ALA A 325 -14.98 -0.08 -12.90
C ALA A 325 -16.09 -0.73 -12.08
N ILE A 326 -15.73 -1.54 -11.08
CA ILE A 326 -16.67 -2.27 -10.22
C ILE A 326 -17.42 -1.29 -9.33
N ASP A 327 -16.71 -0.40 -8.62
CA ASP A 327 -17.27 0.64 -7.76
C ASP A 327 -18.26 1.56 -8.53
N THR A 328 -17.86 1.99 -9.74
CA THR A 328 -18.72 2.82 -10.61
C THR A 328 -19.95 2.05 -11.09
N ALA A 329 -19.80 0.76 -11.43
CA ALA A 329 -20.92 -0.10 -11.78
C ALA A 329 -21.86 -0.32 -10.59
N SER A 330 -21.32 -0.50 -9.38
CA SER A 330 -22.08 -0.63 -8.14
C SER A 330 -22.96 0.59 -7.89
N LEU A 331 -22.40 1.79 -8.04
CA LEU A 331 -23.16 3.04 -7.92
C LEU A 331 -24.26 3.15 -9.00
N LEU A 332 -23.93 2.87 -10.26
CA LEU A 332 -24.90 2.94 -11.36
C LEU A 332 -26.07 1.97 -11.14
N ILE A 333 -25.77 0.72 -10.76
CA ILE A 333 -26.78 -0.29 -10.43
C ILE A 333 -27.62 0.17 -9.24
N ALA A 334 -27.01 0.71 -8.18
CA ALA A 334 -27.75 1.16 -7.01
C ALA A 334 -28.75 2.30 -7.35
N LEU A 335 -28.34 3.27 -8.18
CA LEU A 335 -29.21 4.35 -8.64
C LEU A 335 -30.34 3.85 -9.55
N TYR A 336 -30.07 2.87 -10.41
CA TYR A 336 -31.09 2.21 -11.23
C TYR A 336 -32.08 1.42 -10.38
N ARG A 337 -31.62 0.58 -9.48
CA ARG A 337 -32.48 -0.21 -8.58
C ARG A 337 -33.32 0.68 -7.67
N ALA A 338 -32.75 1.77 -7.14
CA ALA A 338 -33.47 2.80 -6.40
C ALA A 338 -34.56 3.51 -7.22
N SER A 339 -34.44 3.48 -8.55
CA SER A 339 -35.38 4.03 -9.52
C SER A 339 -36.39 3.00 -10.04
N GLY A 340 -36.34 1.76 -9.55
CA GLY A 340 -37.18 0.66 -10.05
C GLY A 340 -36.73 0.11 -11.40
N ILE A 341 -35.49 0.40 -11.83
CA ILE A 341 -34.91 -0.07 -13.08
C ILE A 341 -34.07 -1.31 -12.77
N PRO A 342 -34.43 -2.49 -13.30
CA PRO A 342 -33.65 -3.70 -13.12
C PRO A 342 -32.25 -3.55 -13.72
N ALA A 343 -31.22 -3.85 -12.94
CA ALA A 343 -29.84 -3.70 -13.36
C ALA A 343 -28.94 -4.78 -12.75
N ARG A 344 -27.91 -5.21 -13.48
CA ARG A 344 -26.98 -6.26 -13.07
C ARG A 344 -25.58 -6.04 -13.61
N TYR A 345 -24.58 -6.63 -12.94
CA TYR A 345 -23.20 -6.59 -13.40
C TYR A 345 -23.01 -7.47 -14.63
N VAL A 346 -22.10 -7.05 -15.49
CA VAL A 346 -21.47 -7.90 -16.50
C VAL A 346 -19.98 -7.87 -16.26
N TYR A 347 -19.36 -9.04 -16.24
CA TYR A 347 -17.91 -9.19 -16.15
C TYR A 347 -17.40 -9.92 -17.38
N GLY A 348 -16.42 -9.34 -18.05
CA GLY A 348 -15.85 -9.90 -19.26
C GLY A 348 -14.51 -9.29 -19.62
N THR A 349 -14.08 -9.54 -20.86
CA THR A 349 -12.85 -9.01 -21.41
C THR A 349 -13.16 -8.07 -22.56
N ILE A 350 -12.49 -6.92 -22.56
CA ILE A 350 -12.63 -5.87 -23.58
C ILE A 350 -11.28 -5.57 -24.23
N ASP A 351 -11.36 -5.05 -25.45
CA ASP A 351 -10.23 -4.57 -26.22
C ASP A 351 -10.32 -3.04 -26.34
N ILE A 352 -9.34 -2.32 -25.82
CA ILE A 352 -9.30 -0.85 -25.84
C ILE A 352 -8.13 -0.39 -26.72
N PRO A 353 -8.36 0.51 -27.69
CA PRO A 353 -7.25 1.13 -28.42
C PRO A 353 -6.23 1.75 -27.46
N ALA A 354 -4.93 1.52 -27.71
CA ALA A 354 -3.87 1.94 -26.81
C ALA A 354 -3.92 3.45 -26.50
N THR A 355 -4.26 4.27 -27.51
CA THR A 355 -4.44 5.73 -27.35
C THR A 355 -5.55 6.09 -26.38
N ALA A 356 -6.69 5.40 -26.44
CA ALA A 356 -7.81 5.62 -25.53
C ALA A 356 -7.48 5.13 -24.11
N ALA A 357 -6.77 4.00 -23.98
CA ALA A 357 -6.32 3.48 -22.69
C ALA A 357 -5.31 4.42 -22.01
N MET A 358 -4.33 4.93 -22.75
CA MET A 358 -3.35 5.93 -22.28
C MET A 358 -4.03 7.17 -21.72
N ASN A 359 -5.04 7.69 -22.43
CA ASN A 359 -5.82 8.82 -21.95
C ASN A 359 -6.62 8.46 -20.69
N TRP A 360 -7.26 7.30 -20.66
CA TRP A 360 -8.17 6.89 -19.60
C TRP A 360 -7.48 6.71 -18.23
N VAL A 361 -6.24 6.21 -18.22
CA VAL A 361 -5.49 5.88 -16.99
C VAL A 361 -4.65 7.03 -16.42
N GLY A 362 -4.80 8.26 -16.92
CA GLY A 362 -4.05 9.41 -16.41
C GLY A 362 -3.27 10.21 -17.47
N GLY A 363 -3.44 9.92 -18.76
CA GLY A 363 -2.81 10.69 -19.83
C GLY A 363 -1.32 10.38 -20.03
N VAL A 364 -0.93 9.10 -19.89
CA VAL A 364 0.46 8.68 -20.11
C VAL A 364 0.85 8.74 -21.59
N SER A 365 2.15 8.86 -21.87
CA SER A 365 2.66 9.05 -23.23
C SER A 365 3.05 7.75 -23.97
N LYS A 366 2.99 6.59 -23.30
CA LYS A 366 3.39 5.29 -23.86
C LYS A 366 2.36 4.20 -23.51
N PRO A 367 2.00 3.30 -24.45
CA PRO A 367 1.08 2.19 -24.18
C PRO A 367 1.54 1.28 -23.03
N GLU A 368 2.84 1.02 -22.91
CA GLU A 368 3.40 0.16 -21.86
C GLU A 368 3.23 0.79 -20.47
N ALA A 369 3.30 2.13 -20.38
CA ALA A 369 3.01 2.83 -19.14
C ALA A 369 1.52 2.68 -18.75
N ALA A 370 0.62 2.72 -19.74
CA ALA A 370 -0.80 2.52 -19.49
C ALA A 370 -1.09 1.09 -19.02
N GLN A 371 -0.48 0.12 -19.69
CA GLN A 371 -0.53 -1.29 -19.31
C GLN A 371 -0.01 -1.51 -17.88
N ASN A 372 1.13 -0.91 -17.54
CA ASN A 372 1.72 -1.01 -16.21
C ASN A 372 0.81 -0.41 -15.13
N LEU A 373 0.17 0.74 -15.38
CA LEU A 373 -0.76 1.35 -14.42
C LEU A 373 -1.97 0.44 -14.15
N LEU A 374 -2.56 -0.15 -15.21
CA LEU A 374 -3.64 -1.14 -15.06
C LEU A 374 -3.16 -2.36 -14.25
N GLY A 375 -1.94 -2.84 -14.53
CA GLY A 375 -1.33 -3.95 -13.82
C GLY A 375 -1.08 -3.67 -12.34
N GLN A 376 -0.54 -2.49 -12.00
CA GLN A 376 -0.35 -2.05 -10.61
C GLN A 376 -1.69 -1.90 -9.86
N GLY A 377 -2.77 -1.61 -10.59
CA GLY A 377 -4.14 -1.66 -10.09
C GLY A 377 -4.67 -3.08 -9.83
N GLY A 378 -3.92 -4.12 -10.19
CA GLY A 378 -4.33 -5.51 -10.09
C GLY A 378 -5.24 -5.97 -11.25
N ILE A 379 -5.43 -5.15 -12.29
CA ILE A 379 -6.33 -5.49 -13.40
C ILE A 379 -5.62 -6.47 -14.34
N PRO A 380 -6.17 -7.68 -14.57
CA PRO A 380 -5.64 -8.61 -15.58
C PRO A 380 -5.66 -7.97 -16.97
N ASN A 381 -4.50 -7.88 -17.61
CA ASN A 381 -4.37 -7.20 -18.90
C ASN A 381 -3.19 -7.72 -19.73
N ILE A 382 -3.26 -7.55 -21.06
CA ILE A 382 -2.16 -7.78 -22.01
C ILE A 382 -2.14 -6.71 -23.11
N GLY A 383 -0.94 -6.29 -23.52
CA GLY A 383 -0.75 -5.46 -24.71
C GLY A 383 -0.75 -6.30 -25.98
N MET A 384 -1.67 -6.01 -26.90
CA MET A 384 -1.78 -6.65 -28.21
C MET A 384 -0.92 -5.89 -29.21
N THR A 385 0.15 -6.53 -29.68
CA THR A 385 1.14 -5.92 -30.59
C THR A 385 0.82 -6.23 -32.04
N ALA A 386 0.84 -5.20 -32.89
CA ALA A 386 0.78 -5.35 -34.35
C ALA A 386 1.77 -4.38 -34.99
N GLY A 387 2.59 -4.86 -35.93
CA GLY A 387 3.64 -4.05 -36.56
C GLY A 387 4.73 -3.58 -35.58
N GLY A 388 5.00 -4.33 -34.51
CA GLY A 388 6.02 -4.00 -33.50
C GLY A 388 5.61 -2.95 -32.47
N VAL A 389 4.36 -2.48 -32.49
CA VAL A 389 3.82 -1.52 -31.50
C VAL A 389 2.55 -2.08 -30.84
N VAL A 390 2.34 -1.74 -29.57
CA VAL A 390 1.10 -2.09 -28.84
C VAL A 390 -0.04 -1.22 -29.37
N GLN A 391 -0.98 -1.82 -30.10
CA GLN A 391 -2.11 -1.11 -30.71
C GLN A 391 -3.35 -1.12 -29.83
N THR A 392 -3.53 -2.19 -29.06
CA THR A 392 -4.72 -2.43 -28.26
C THR A 392 -4.28 -3.01 -26.92
N ILE A 393 -4.96 -2.63 -25.84
CA ILE A 393 -4.84 -3.28 -24.54
C ILE A 393 -6.09 -4.11 -24.31
N ARG A 394 -5.89 -5.42 -24.16
CA ARG A 394 -6.94 -6.35 -23.76
C ARG A 394 -6.96 -6.45 -22.25
N MET A 395 -8.11 -6.28 -21.62
CA MET A 395 -8.23 -6.30 -20.16
C MET A 395 -9.55 -6.88 -19.70
N GLU A 396 -9.55 -7.45 -18.50
CA GLU A 396 -10.79 -7.78 -17.82
C GLU A 396 -11.46 -6.51 -17.28
N HIS A 397 -12.78 -6.44 -17.42
CA HIS A 397 -13.55 -5.23 -17.13
C HIS A 397 -14.98 -5.54 -16.72
N VAL A 398 -15.54 -4.67 -15.88
CA VAL A 398 -16.91 -4.78 -15.37
C VAL A 398 -17.73 -3.58 -15.84
N TRP A 399 -18.93 -3.86 -16.35
CA TRP A 399 -19.92 -2.85 -16.74
C TRP A 399 -21.32 -3.27 -16.26
N VAL A 400 -22.33 -2.48 -16.62
CA VAL A 400 -23.72 -2.68 -16.18
C VAL A 400 -24.59 -3.10 -17.35
N GLN A 401 -25.50 -4.03 -17.12
CA GLN A 401 -26.65 -4.24 -17.98
C GLN A 401 -27.90 -3.72 -17.27
N ALA A 402 -28.69 -2.87 -17.93
CA ALA A 402 -29.94 -2.33 -17.38
C ALA A 402 -31.12 -2.63 -18.30
N TYR A 403 -32.28 -2.95 -17.71
CA TYR A 403 -33.50 -3.24 -18.46
C TYR A 403 -34.34 -1.96 -18.61
N VAL A 404 -34.36 -1.41 -19.82
CA VAL A 404 -34.94 -0.09 -20.13
C VAL A 404 -35.90 -0.17 -21.30
N ASP A 405 -36.77 0.84 -21.41
CA ASP A 405 -37.68 1.07 -22.53
C ASP A 405 -36.86 1.63 -23.71
N TYR A 406 -36.29 0.73 -24.52
CA TYR A 406 -35.28 1.12 -25.49
C TYR A 406 -35.88 1.56 -26.83
N ILE A 407 -37.00 0.97 -27.24
CA ILE A 407 -37.65 1.30 -28.50
C ILE A 407 -38.96 2.05 -28.22
N PRO A 408 -39.18 3.26 -28.76
CA PRO A 408 -38.32 4.02 -29.67
C PRO A 408 -37.37 5.01 -28.96
N SER A 409 -37.55 5.22 -27.65
CA SER A 409 -36.99 6.39 -26.95
C SER A 409 -35.55 6.23 -26.44
N ARG A 410 -34.97 5.02 -26.58
CA ARG A 410 -33.64 4.65 -26.06
C ARG A 410 -33.48 4.92 -24.56
N GLY A 411 -34.57 4.77 -23.80
CA GLY A 411 -34.62 5.03 -22.36
C GLY A 411 -34.94 6.48 -21.98
N ALA A 412 -35.05 7.42 -22.93
CA ALA A 412 -35.42 8.80 -22.63
C ALA A 412 -36.81 8.88 -21.96
N VAL A 413 -37.75 8.03 -22.40
CA VAL A 413 -39.03 7.78 -21.74
C VAL A 413 -39.03 6.34 -21.26
N ASN A 414 -39.00 6.12 -19.95
CA ASN A 414 -38.89 4.78 -19.37
C ASN A 414 -40.18 4.36 -18.68
N LYS A 415 -41.14 3.81 -19.44
CA LYS A 415 -42.47 3.39 -18.92
C LYS A 415 -42.71 1.91 -19.07
N ASN A 416 -42.37 1.34 -20.23
CA ASN A 416 -42.58 -0.08 -20.55
C ASN A 416 -41.24 -0.71 -20.97
N PRO A 417 -40.36 -1.04 -20.00
CA PRO A 417 -39.05 -1.62 -20.31
C PRO A 417 -39.11 -2.92 -21.12
N ASP A 418 -38.26 -3.04 -22.13
CA ASP A 418 -38.30 -4.14 -23.11
C ASP A 418 -36.93 -4.76 -23.40
N THR A 419 -35.84 -4.08 -23.08
CA THR A 419 -34.51 -4.41 -23.57
C THR A 419 -33.45 -4.30 -22.48
N TRP A 420 -32.59 -5.33 -22.39
CA TRP A 420 -31.34 -5.26 -21.65
C TRP A 420 -30.28 -4.53 -22.48
N VAL A 421 -29.74 -3.44 -21.94
CA VAL A 421 -28.74 -2.60 -22.60
C VAL A 421 -27.44 -2.59 -21.79
N ASP A 422 -26.32 -2.81 -22.45
CA ASP A 422 -24.98 -2.71 -21.86
C ASP A 422 -24.53 -1.25 -21.76
N LEU A 423 -24.06 -0.87 -20.58
CA LEU A 423 -23.73 0.49 -20.18
C LEU A 423 -22.45 0.49 -19.35
N ASP A 424 -21.43 1.22 -19.81
CA ASP A 424 -20.20 1.44 -19.07
C ASP A 424 -20.05 2.93 -18.73
N ALA A 425 -20.25 3.28 -17.46
CA ALA A 425 -20.07 4.65 -16.95
C ALA A 425 -18.64 4.90 -16.43
N SER A 426 -17.79 3.88 -16.37
CA SER A 426 -16.40 3.98 -15.93
C SER A 426 -15.46 4.42 -17.07
N PHE A 427 -15.75 3.99 -18.31
CA PHE A 427 -15.00 4.42 -19.48
C PHE A 427 -15.29 5.89 -19.81
N LYS A 428 -14.22 6.70 -19.88
CA LYS A 428 -14.30 8.12 -20.25
C LYS A 428 -12.95 8.61 -20.76
N GLN A 429 -13.00 9.63 -21.60
CA GLN A 429 -11.82 10.34 -22.08
C GLN A 429 -11.67 11.66 -21.34
N TYR A 430 -10.45 12.01 -20.96
CA TYR A 430 -10.11 13.22 -20.24
C TYR A 430 -9.45 14.26 -21.15
N ARG A 431 -9.69 15.52 -20.84
CA ARG A 431 -8.88 16.64 -21.33
C ARG A 431 -7.87 16.98 -20.25
N TYR A 432 -6.60 16.83 -20.61
CA TYR A 432 -5.46 17.21 -19.77
C TYR A 432 -4.96 18.57 -20.20
N THR A 433 -4.87 19.51 -19.26
CA THR A 433 -4.19 20.79 -19.49
C THR A 433 -2.89 20.78 -18.70
N LYS A 434 -1.77 21.03 -19.40
CA LYS A 434 -0.47 21.21 -18.74
C LYS A 434 -0.52 22.48 -17.88
N GLY A 435 -0.02 22.38 -16.65
CA GLY A 435 0.15 23.54 -15.78
C GLY A 435 1.27 24.48 -16.23
N MET A 436 1.39 25.59 -15.53
CA MET A 436 2.51 26.52 -15.71
C MET A 436 3.83 25.82 -15.38
N ASP A 437 4.87 26.20 -16.13
CA ASP A 437 6.22 25.69 -15.90
C ASP A 437 6.90 26.44 -14.75
N ILE A 438 6.46 26.16 -13.52
CA ILE A 438 6.93 26.86 -12.33
C ILE A 438 8.34 26.42 -11.96
N ASN A 439 8.62 25.12 -12.02
CA ASN A 439 9.87 24.56 -11.54
C ASN A 439 11.06 25.08 -12.36
N ASP A 440 10.90 25.21 -13.68
CA ASP A 440 11.98 25.67 -14.55
C ASP A 440 12.13 27.20 -14.54
N LYS A 441 11.07 27.96 -14.16
CA LYS A 441 11.07 29.43 -14.22
C LYS A 441 11.26 30.11 -12.86
N VAL A 442 10.90 29.44 -11.78
CA VAL A 442 11.08 29.90 -10.40
C VAL A 442 11.69 28.74 -9.61
N ALA A 443 12.96 28.45 -9.89
CA ALA A 443 13.66 27.36 -9.21
C ALA A 443 13.93 27.72 -7.73
N PHE A 444 13.76 26.74 -6.84
CA PHE A 444 14.19 26.84 -5.46
C PHE A 444 15.58 26.19 -5.31
N ASP A 445 16.60 27.00 -5.01
CA ASP A 445 17.95 26.50 -4.78
C ASP A 445 18.08 25.90 -3.37
N ALA A 446 17.75 24.61 -3.26
CA ALA A 446 17.84 23.87 -2.01
C ALA A 446 19.27 23.82 -1.44
N ALA A 447 20.30 23.83 -2.30
CA ALA A 447 21.70 23.77 -1.86
C ALA A 447 22.16 25.09 -1.25
N ALA A 448 21.87 26.22 -1.92
CA ALA A 448 22.12 27.55 -1.37
C ALA A 448 21.29 27.81 -0.11
N SER A 449 20.05 27.31 -0.06
CA SER A 449 19.23 27.36 1.14
C SER A 449 19.85 26.58 2.30
N LEU A 450 20.29 25.35 2.06
CA LEU A 450 20.95 24.53 3.07
C LEU A 450 22.23 25.21 3.60
N ALA A 451 23.06 25.75 2.70
CA ALA A 451 24.26 26.49 3.09
C ALA A 451 23.95 27.73 3.94
N SER A 452 22.88 28.46 3.61
CA SER A 452 22.47 29.67 4.33
C SER A 452 21.94 29.40 5.74
N ILE A 453 21.25 28.26 5.95
CA ILE A 453 20.71 27.89 7.26
C ILE A 453 21.76 27.22 8.16
N GLN A 454 22.77 26.59 7.55
CA GLN A 454 23.94 26.06 8.25
C GLN A 454 24.92 27.16 8.70
N GLN A 455 24.77 28.38 8.20
CA GLN A 455 25.63 29.49 8.56
C GLN A 455 25.47 29.85 10.04
N GLY A 456 26.53 29.59 10.83
CA GLY A 456 26.53 29.76 12.27
C GLY A 456 25.98 28.56 13.07
N ALA A 457 25.61 27.47 12.40
CA ALA A 457 25.19 26.23 13.04
C ALA A 457 26.38 25.41 13.52
N THR A 458 26.23 24.76 14.68
CA THR A 458 27.18 23.77 15.18
C THR A 458 26.67 22.39 14.76
N LEU A 459 27.38 21.73 13.85
CA LEU A 459 27.12 20.33 13.47
C LEU A 459 28.02 19.39 14.27
N ASN A 460 27.42 18.40 14.92
CA ASN A 460 28.16 17.27 15.49
C ASN A 460 27.65 15.97 14.88
N GLU A 461 28.31 15.54 13.81
CA GLU A 461 27.94 14.33 13.07
C GLU A 461 28.16 13.06 13.90
N THR A 462 29.13 13.07 14.83
CA THR A 462 29.46 11.93 15.68
C THR A 462 28.42 11.68 16.77
N GLN A 463 27.82 12.75 17.31
CA GLN A 463 26.80 12.70 18.36
C GLN A 463 25.37 12.92 17.82
N GLY A 464 25.22 13.20 16.52
CA GLY A 464 23.95 13.28 15.83
C GLY A 464 23.10 14.51 16.18
N TYR A 465 23.72 15.64 16.55
CA TYR A 465 22.98 16.88 16.83
C TYR A 465 23.43 18.05 15.96
N VAL A 466 22.50 18.99 15.81
CA VAL A 466 22.74 20.32 15.25
C VAL A 466 22.22 21.37 16.22
N GLN A 467 22.99 22.44 16.42
CA GLN A 467 22.59 23.59 17.22
C GLN A 467 22.74 24.88 16.41
N ASN A 468 22.01 25.93 16.80
CA ASN A 468 22.12 27.28 16.21
C ASN A 468 21.84 27.36 14.70
N ILE A 469 20.92 26.54 14.17
CA ILE A 469 20.45 26.68 12.79
C ILE A 469 19.83 28.06 12.61
N ASN A 470 20.18 28.73 11.51
CA ASN A 470 19.64 30.04 11.19
C ASN A 470 18.23 29.93 10.58
N LEU A 471 17.24 29.70 11.45
CA LEU A 471 15.83 29.62 11.07
C LEU A 471 15.28 30.92 10.47
N LYS A 472 15.89 32.07 10.80
CA LYS A 472 15.50 33.37 10.25
C LYS A 472 15.83 33.47 8.75
N ASN A 473 17.00 32.97 8.35
CA ASN A 473 17.38 32.88 6.94
C ASN A 473 16.44 31.95 6.17
N LEU A 474 16.08 30.79 6.75
CA LEU A 474 15.12 29.87 6.14
C LEU A 474 13.77 30.56 5.90
N GLN A 475 13.23 31.24 6.91
CA GLN A 475 11.98 31.99 6.79
C GLN A 475 12.07 33.07 5.71
N SER A 476 13.18 33.80 5.64
CA SER A 476 13.37 34.84 4.62
C SER A 476 13.46 34.28 3.20
N GLN A 477 14.13 33.14 3.01
CA GLN A 477 14.25 32.48 1.71
C GLN A 477 12.92 31.92 1.24
N ILE A 478 12.14 31.30 2.14
CA ILE A 478 10.78 30.83 1.82
C ILE A 478 9.90 32.01 1.43
N ALA A 479 9.93 33.12 2.19
CA ALA A 479 9.14 34.31 1.88
C ALA A 479 9.54 34.95 0.53
N SER A 480 10.84 34.99 0.23
CA SER A 480 11.34 35.47 -1.06
C SER A 480 10.86 34.60 -2.21
N HIS A 481 10.98 33.27 -2.07
CA HIS A 481 10.53 32.32 -3.08
C HIS A 481 9.01 32.39 -3.30
N GLN A 482 8.21 32.51 -2.24
CA GLN A 482 6.76 32.74 -2.33
C GLN A 482 6.43 34.02 -3.11
N THR A 483 7.21 35.09 -2.90
CA THR A 483 7.04 36.36 -3.62
C THR A 483 7.39 36.23 -5.10
N GLN A 484 8.46 35.51 -5.42
CA GLN A 484 8.85 35.23 -6.81
C GLN A 484 7.81 34.37 -7.53
N LEU A 485 7.28 33.34 -6.85
CA LEU A 485 6.21 32.49 -7.36
C LEU A 485 4.94 33.31 -7.66
N ALA A 486 4.50 34.13 -6.70
CA ALA A 486 3.34 35.00 -6.88
C ALA A 486 3.54 35.97 -8.06
N SER A 487 4.72 36.61 -8.13
CA SER A 487 5.04 37.55 -9.21
C SER A 487 5.06 36.88 -10.59
N TYR A 488 5.60 35.65 -10.67
CA TYR A 488 5.60 34.88 -11.93
C TYR A 488 4.18 34.49 -12.35
N ILE A 489 3.37 33.96 -11.43
CA ILE A 489 1.98 33.59 -11.71
C ILE A 489 1.17 34.82 -12.15
N ASP A 490 1.25 35.91 -11.39
CA ASP A 490 0.53 37.16 -11.70
C ASP A 490 1.00 37.78 -13.01
N GLY A 491 2.29 37.68 -13.32
CA GLY A 491 2.86 38.15 -14.59
C GLY A 491 2.40 37.36 -15.81
N GLN A 492 2.12 36.06 -15.66
CA GLN A 492 1.58 35.21 -16.74
C GLN A 492 0.06 35.36 -16.88
N ASN A 493 -0.66 35.29 -15.75
CA ASN A 493 -2.11 35.46 -15.72
C ASN A 493 -2.55 35.91 -14.30
N PRO A 494 -2.90 37.19 -14.11
CA PRO A 494 -3.36 37.73 -12.82
C PRO A 494 -4.65 37.09 -12.26
N LYS A 495 -5.37 36.32 -13.09
CA LYS A 495 -6.60 35.60 -12.72
C LYS A 495 -6.40 34.08 -12.75
N ALA A 496 -5.16 33.62 -12.75
CA ALA A 496 -4.86 32.19 -12.77
C ALA A 496 -5.54 31.48 -11.59
N THR A 497 -6.27 30.43 -11.91
CA THR A 497 -6.78 29.51 -10.91
C THR A 497 -5.70 28.50 -10.54
N VAL A 498 -5.86 27.79 -9.42
CA VAL A 498 -4.95 26.71 -9.04
C VAL A 498 -4.79 25.68 -10.17
N ARG A 499 -5.86 25.41 -10.92
CA ARG A 499 -5.86 24.49 -12.08
C ARG A 499 -5.03 24.99 -13.25
N ASP A 500 -4.97 26.30 -13.48
CA ASP A 500 -4.13 26.86 -14.54
C ASP A 500 -2.64 26.74 -14.16
N VAL A 501 -2.34 26.83 -12.86
CA VAL A 501 -0.99 26.77 -12.31
C VAL A 501 -0.47 25.32 -12.28
N ILE A 502 -1.22 24.37 -11.71
CA ILE A 502 -0.76 22.97 -11.55
C ILE A 502 -1.15 22.05 -12.71
N GLY A 503 -2.03 22.52 -13.60
CA GLY A 503 -2.67 21.71 -14.63
C GLY A 503 -4.02 21.15 -14.17
N SER A 504 -4.75 20.56 -15.10
CA SER A 504 -6.08 20.01 -14.81
C SER A 504 -6.36 18.74 -15.59
N GLN A 505 -7.22 17.89 -14.99
CA GLN A 505 -7.81 16.73 -15.62
C GLN A 505 -9.33 16.90 -15.54
N ASN A 506 -9.99 17.01 -16.69
CA ASN A 506 -11.45 17.11 -16.75
C ASN A 506 -12.03 15.99 -17.61
N VAL A 507 -13.10 15.36 -17.13
CA VAL A 507 -13.87 14.40 -17.93
C VAL A 507 -14.42 15.12 -19.15
N THR A 508 -14.24 14.56 -20.34
CA THR A 508 -14.95 15.02 -21.53
C THR A 508 -16.41 14.65 -21.37
N VAL A 509 -17.22 15.68 -21.05
CA VAL A 509 -18.66 15.56 -20.85
C VAL A 509 -19.29 14.99 -22.11
N GLN A 510 -20.11 13.96 -21.94
CA GLN A 510 -20.93 13.38 -22.98
C GLN A 510 -22.37 13.21 -22.46
N SER A 511 -23.33 13.32 -23.38
CA SER A 511 -24.71 12.91 -23.16
C SER A 511 -25.02 11.79 -24.15
N LEU A 512 -25.63 10.71 -23.65
CA LEU A 512 -26.42 9.80 -24.48
C LEU A 512 -27.59 10.51 -25.14
#